data_AF-L8GVC1-F1
#
_entry.id   AF-L8GVC1-F1
#
_cell.length_a   1.000
_cell.length_b   1.000
_cell.length_c   1.000
_cell.angle_alpha   90.00
_cell.angle_beta   90.00
_cell.angle_gamma   90.00
#
_symmetry.space_group_name_H-M   'P 1'
#
loop_
_entity.id
_entity.type
_entity.pdbx_description
1 polymer ?
#
loop_
_entity_poly.entity_id
_entity_poly.type
_entity_poly.pdbx_seq_one_letter_code
_entity_poly.pdbx_strand_id
1 'polypeptide(L)'
;MAATGWLRLGFHAVSLAVVAYSVVWLRQLGMLAPWLVLMFTMWGLATLGAFLCVALVVDASKLWAFTLQLHELLFALACFFAVIVTTIFWGLFFYDRELIFPRAFAFPALLNHIQHTLPMVVLALEFLALHRRPRAFFRHHPPVSLLLELSVLVGGVIAYLHLTAALYAKSGRWPYPFMSGFTFSTFLGFATIAVVAALLVSHLLRSARLHLHYAPPRKPE
;
A
#
# COMPACT_ATOMS: atom_id res chain seq x y z
N MET A 1 -26.96 -6.83 11.49
CA MET A 1 -26.47 -5.85 10.48
C MET A 1 -25.76 -4.64 11.08
N ALA A 2 -26.10 -4.16 12.28
CA ALA A 2 -25.41 -3.01 12.90
C ALA A 2 -24.02 -3.33 13.49
N ALA A 3 -23.85 -4.52 14.12
CA ALA A 3 -22.59 -4.90 14.78
C ALA A 3 -21.37 -5.00 13.83
N THR A 4 -21.60 -5.41 12.58
CA THR A 4 -20.53 -5.51 11.57
C THR A 4 -20.11 -4.15 11.01
N GLY A 5 -20.96 -3.13 11.09
CA GLY A 5 -20.61 -1.76 10.69
C GLY A 5 -19.64 -1.11 11.69
N TRP A 6 -19.95 -1.20 12.99
CA TRP A 6 -19.10 -0.68 14.05
C TRP A 6 -17.74 -1.35 14.13
N LEU A 7 -17.68 -2.66 13.85
CA LEU A 7 -16.41 -3.40 13.78
C LEU A 7 -15.49 -2.85 12.68
N ARG A 8 -16.02 -2.61 11.47
CA ARG A 8 -15.23 -2.05 10.35
C ARG A 8 -14.76 -0.63 10.65
N LEU A 9 -15.67 0.21 11.14
CA LEU A 9 -15.34 1.58 11.51
C LEU A 9 -14.24 1.62 12.58
N GLY A 10 -14.34 0.78 13.62
CA GLY A 10 -13.33 0.64 14.65
C GLY A 10 -11.99 0.15 14.11
N PHE A 11 -12.00 -0.87 13.26
CA PHE A 11 -10.79 -1.39 12.61
C PHE A 11 -10.06 -0.31 11.79
N HIS A 12 -10.78 0.42 10.94
CA HIS A 12 -10.19 1.49 10.14
C HIS A 12 -9.69 2.65 11.00
N ALA A 13 -10.44 3.04 12.04
CA ALA A 13 -10.06 4.12 12.94
C ALA A 13 -8.77 3.79 13.72
N VAL A 14 -8.69 2.58 14.29
CA VAL A 14 -7.49 2.12 15.00
C VAL A 14 -6.31 2.00 14.04
N SER A 15 -6.51 1.41 12.86
CA SER A 15 -5.45 1.29 11.85
C SER A 15 -4.92 2.66 11.43
N LEU A 16 -5.80 3.65 11.22
CA LEU A 16 -5.41 5.01 10.87
C LEU A 16 -4.66 5.70 12.01
N ALA A 17 -5.10 5.50 13.25
CA ALA A 17 -4.40 6.02 14.42
C ALA A 17 -2.98 5.45 14.55
N VAL A 18 -2.78 4.16 14.27
CA VAL A 18 -1.46 3.53 14.26
C VAL A 18 -0.58 4.07 13.12
N VAL A 19 -1.13 4.27 11.92
CA VAL A 19 -0.40 4.91 10.82
C VAL A 19 0.00 6.34 11.19
N ALA A 20 -0.91 7.14 11.75
CA ALA A 20 -0.63 8.50 12.19
C ALA A 20 0.45 8.54 13.29
N TYR A 21 0.36 7.64 14.28
CA TYR A 21 1.38 7.46 15.31
C TYR A 21 2.76 7.18 14.69
N SER A 22 2.85 6.33 13.67
CA SER A 22 4.11 6.03 12.99
C SER A 22 4.71 7.27 12.31
N VAL A 23 3.87 8.13 11.72
CA VAL A 23 4.30 9.37 11.05
C VAL A 23 4.81 10.40 12.06
N VAL A 24 4.15 10.51 13.23
CA VAL A 24 4.62 11.37 14.33
C VAL A 24 6.01 10.95 14.78
N TRP A 25 6.25 9.65 14.95
CA TRP A 25 7.57 9.14 15.31
C TRP A 25 8.63 9.38 14.23
N LEU A 26 8.29 9.21 12.95
CA LEU A 26 9.20 9.54 11.85
C LEU A 26 9.61 11.02 11.88
N ARG A 27 8.69 11.92 12.24
CA ARG A 27 9.01 13.34 12.43
C ARG A 27 10.02 13.54 13.55
N GLN A 28 9.83 12.87 14.69
CA GLN A 28 10.75 12.95 15.84
C GLN A 28 12.14 12.41 15.51
N LEU A 29 12.22 11.41 14.64
CA LEU A 29 13.48 10.85 14.13
C LEU A 29 14.10 11.66 12.98
N GLY A 30 13.49 12.80 12.59
CA GLY A 30 13.97 13.62 11.46
C GLY A 30 13.78 12.96 10.09
N MET A 31 12.98 11.89 10.01
CA MET A 31 12.81 11.08 8.79
C MET A 31 11.78 11.64 7.80
N LEU A 32 11.21 12.82 8.07
CA LEU A 32 10.31 13.53 7.14
C LEU A 32 11.03 14.60 6.31
N ALA A 33 12.36 14.55 6.24
CA ALA A 33 13.12 15.42 5.34
C ALA A 33 12.69 15.21 3.87
N PRO A 34 12.75 16.25 3.00
CA PRO A 34 12.25 16.17 1.62
C PRO A 34 12.85 15.05 0.75
N TRP A 35 14.05 14.57 1.06
CA TRP A 35 14.65 13.43 0.34
C TRP A 35 14.25 12.07 0.94
N LEU A 36 13.86 12.01 2.22
CA LEU A 36 13.39 10.80 2.89
C LEU A 36 11.91 10.52 2.65
N VAL A 37 11.10 11.54 2.33
CA VAL A 37 9.70 11.33 1.91
C VAL A 37 9.57 10.56 0.58
N LEU A 38 10.67 10.46 -0.19
CA LEU A 38 10.75 9.62 -1.39
C LEU A 38 11.10 8.16 -1.07
N MET A 39 11.19 7.76 0.20
CA MET A 39 11.26 6.35 0.55
C MET A 39 9.90 5.67 0.22
N PHE A 40 9.92 4.51 -0.44
CA PHE A 40 8.82 3.56 -0.58
C PHE A 40 7.98 3.41 0.68
N THR A 41 8.60 3.31 1.86
CA THR A 41 7.86 3.20 3.14
C THR A 41 6.94 4.40 3.35
N MET A 42 7.37 5.62 3.01
CA MET A 42 6.55 6.83 3.15
C MET A 42 5.39 6.84 2.17
N TRP A 43 5.62 6.39 0.92
CA TRP A 43 4.56 6.23 -0.07
C TRP A 43 3.57 5.14 0.31
N GLY A 44 4.05 4.03 0.89
CA GLY A 44 3.20 2.97 1.42
C GLY A 44 2.34 3.44 2.59
N LEU A 45 2.92 4.17 3.55
CA LEU A 45 2.16 4.75 4.66
C LEU A 45 1.17 5.82 4.19
N ALA A 46 1.55 6.66 3.22
CA ALA A 46 0.67 7.69 2.66
C ALA A 46 -0.53 7.08 1.92
N THR A 47 -0.28 6.07 1.08
CA THR A 47 -1.35 5.38 0.34
C THR A 47 -2.26 4.56 1.26
N LEU A 48 -1.70 3.87 2.27
CA LEU A 48 -2.49 3.21 3.31
C LEU A 48 -3.32 4.21 4.12
N GLY A 49 -2.74 5.32 4.55
CA GLY A 49 -3.46 6.38 5.27
C GLY A 49 -4.60 6.96 4.45
N ALA A 50 -4.36 7.27 3.17
CA ALA A 50 -5.39 7.74 2.25
C ALA A 50 -6.52 6.72 2.07
N PHE A 51 -6.17 5.43 1.89
CA PHE A 51 -7.13 4.34 1.83
C PHE A 51 -8.00 4.30 3.10
N LEU A 52 -7.39 4.30 4.29
CA LEU A 52 -8.10 4.21 5.57
C LEU A 52 -9.02 5.43 5.81
N CYS A 53 -8.60 6.63 5.42
CA CYS A 53 -9.46 7.82 5.47
C CYS A 53 -10.71 7.64 4.60
N VAL A 54 -10.56 7.17 3.37
CA VAL A 54 -11.69 6.89 2.48
C VAL A 54 -12.54 5.75 3.04
N ALA A 55 -11.94 4.71 3.60
CA ALA A 55 -12.64 3.58 4.21
C ALA A 55 -13.52 4.02 5.41
N LEU A 56 -13.03 4.92 6.26
CA LEU A 56 -13.82 5.52 7.34
C LEU A 56 -15.05 6.28 6.81
N VAL A 57 -14.86 7.07 5.76
CA VAL A 57 -15.96 7.77 5.08
C VAL A 57 -16.98 6.76 4.53
N VAL A 58 -16.50 5.63 3.99
CA VAL A 58 -17.33 4.53 3.49
C VAL A 58 -18.12 3.81 4.57
N ASP A 59 -17.54 3.63 5.75
CA ASP A 59 -18.24 2.98 6.86
C ASP A 59 -19.24 3.90 7.55
N ALA A 60 -18.94 5.21 7.62
CA ALA A 60 -19.76 6.19 8.32
C ALA A 60 -20.96 6.70 7.50
N SER A 61 -20.97 6.52 6.18
CA SER A 61 -21.97 7.14 5.31
C SER A 61 -22.53 6.21 4.24
N LYS A 62 -23.74 6.51 3.76
CA LYS A 62 -24.31 5.89 2.55
C LYS A 62 -23.70 6.60 1.35
N LEU A 63 -22.78 5.94 0.66
CA LEU A 63 -21.91 6.59 -0.30
C LEU A 63 -22.36 6.56 -1.76
N TRP A 64 -21.84 7.56 -2.50
CA TRP A 64 -21.90 7.67 -3.94
C TRP A 64 -20.88 6.75 -4.64
N ALA A 65 -21.16 6.39 -5.89
CA ALA A 65 -20.31 5.50 -6.70
C ALA A 65 -18.85 5.95 -6.80
N PHE A 66 -18.58 7.26 -6.85
CA PHE A 66 -17.22 7.80 -6.94
C PHE A 66 -16.34 7.43 -5.74
N THR A 67 -16.85 7.62 -4.52
CA THR A 67 -16.08 7.33 -3.30
C THR A 67 -15.75 5.84 -3.18
N LEU A 68 -16.64 4.98 -3.68
CA LEU A 68 -16.40 3.54 -3.75
C LEU A 68 -15.32 3.18 -4.77
N GLN A 69 -15.30 3.81 -5.94
CA GLN A 69 -14.21 3.62 -6.91
C GLN A 69 -12.88 4.09 -6.34
N LEU A 70 -12.86 5.25 -5.68
CA LEU A 70 -11.65 5.76 -5.02
C LEU A 70 -11.15 4.81 -3.94
N HIS A 71 -12.06 4.25 -3.13
CA HIS A 71 -11.75 3.22 -2.14
C HIS A 71 -11.05 2.01 -2.78
N GLU A 72 -11.62 1.45 -3.85
CA GLU A 72 -11.05 0.29 -4.55
C GLU A 72 -9.68 0.59 -5.18
N LEU A 73 -9.51 1.78 -5.76
CA LEU A 73 -8.26 2.22 -6.38
C LEU A 73 -7.15 2.42 -5.35
N LEU A 74 -7.46 3.11 -4.25
CA LEU A 74 -6.51 3.31 -3.14
C LEU A 74 -6.17 1.99 -2.46
N PHE A 75 -7.13 1.08 -2.32
CA PHE A 75 -6.88 -0.25 -1.79
C PHE A 75 -5.88 -1.02 -2.65
N ALA A 76 -6.06 -1.03 -3.98
CA ALA A 76 -5.13 -1.71 -4.89
C ALA A 76 -3.72 -1.11 -4.83
N LEU A 77 -3.63 0.23 -4.81
CA LEU A 77 -2.36 0.94 -4.71
C LEU A 77 -1.65 0.68 -3.37
N ALA A 78 -2.40 0.73 -2.27
CA ALA A 78 -1.88 0.42 -0.93
C ALA A 78 -1.40 -1.04 -0.83
N CYS A 79 -2.11 -2.00 -1.43
CA CYS A 79 -1.69 -3.40 -1.50
C CYS A 79 -0.35 -3.56 -2.22
N PHE A 80 -0.17 -2.90 -3.36
CA PHE A 80 1.09 -2.92 -4.08
C PHE A 80 2.24 -2.43 -3.20
N PHE A 81 2.10 -1.23 -2.61
CA PHE A 81 3.16 -0.68 -1.76
C PHE A 81 3.41 -1.56 -0.53
N ALA A 82 2.37 -2.08 0.12
CA ALA A 82 2.54 -2.93 1.30
C ALA A 82 3.30 -4.22 0.98
N VAL A 83 2.99 -4.89 -0.14
CA VAL A 83 3.70 -6.10 -0.58
C VAL A 83 5.16 -5.79 -0.88
N ILE A 84 5.41 -4.73 -1.67
CA ILE A 84 6.78 -4.35 -2.06
C ILE A 84 7.61 -3.91 -0.86
N VAL A 85 7.08 -3.00 -0.03
CA VAL A 85 7.76 -2.50 1.17
C VAL A 85 8.10 -3.66 2.09
N THR A 86 7.12 -4.52 2.42
CA THR A 86 7.36 -5.66 3.31
C THR A 86 8.42 -6.61 2.75
N THR A 87 8.28 -7.00 1.47
CA THR A 87 9.16 -8.00 0.85
C THR A 87 10.58 -7.49 0.70
N ILE A 88 10.76 -6.30 0.12
CA ILE A 88 12.09 -5.73 -0.11
C ILE A 88 12.73 -5.34 1.23
N PHE A 89 11.99 -4.71 2.13
CA PHE A 89 12.53 -4.30 3.43
C PHE A 89 13.07 -5.50 4.21
N TRP A 90 12.24 -6.53 4.45
CA TRP A 90 12.69 -7.66 5.25
C TRP A 90 13.74 -8.51 4.54
N GLY A 91 13.62 -8.66 3.21
CA GLY A 91 14.64 -9.33 2.40
C GLY A 91 16.02 -8.67 2.55
N LEU A 92 16.09 -7.34 2.42
CA LEU A 92 17.32 -6.58 2.62
C LEU A 92 17.76 -6.57 4.09
N PHE A 93 16.83 -6.36 5.03
CA PHE A 93 17.14 -6.25 6.46
C PHE A 93 17.78 -7.52 7.03
N PHE A 94 17.28 -8.69 6.61
CA PHE A 94 17.84 -9.98 7.04
C PHE A 94 19.08 -10.39 6.26
N TYR A 95 19.23 -9.94 5.01
CA TYR A 95 20.44 -10.17 4.22
C TYR A 95 21.61 -9.33 4.74
N ASP A 96 21.43 -8.01 4.78
CA ASP A 96 22.36 -7.04 5.34
C ASP A 96 21.61 -5.76 5.75
N ARG A 97 21.45 -5.56 7.06
CA ARG A 97 20.77 -4.40 7.65
C ARG A 97 21.38 -3.06 7.21
N GLU A 98 22.68 -3.00 6.90
CA GLU A 98 23.36 -1.76 6.52
C GLU A 98 22.91 -1.22 5.16
N LEU A 99 22.27 -2.06 4.34
CA LEU A 99 21.62 -1.66 3.10
C LEU A 99 20.39 -0.76 3.32
N ILE A 100 19.88 -0.72 4.56
CA ILE A 100 18.72 0.08 4.97
C ILE A 100 19.11 1.12 6.03
N PHE A 101 19.75 0.68 7.12
CA PHE A 101 20.08 1.51 8.27
C PHE A 101 21.59 1.48 8.56
N PRO A 102 22.26 2.63 8.69
CA PRO A 102 23.66 2.67 9.12
C PRO A 102 23.86 1.98 10.48
N ARG A 103 25.04 1.38 10.74
CA ARG A 103 25.36 0.67 12.01
C ARG A 103 25.01 1.46 13.28
N ALA A 104 25.30 2.77 13.26
CA ALA A 104 25.08 3.65 14.41
C ALA A 104 23.60 4.00 14.65
N PHE A 105 22.70 3.62 13.74
CA PHE A 105 21.28 3.96 13.81
C PHE A 105 20.43 2.77 14.29
N ALA A 106 19.94 2.90 15.52
CA ALA A 106 19.02 1.94 16.12
C ALA A 106 17.56 2.35 15.85
N PHE A 107 16.97 1.84 14.76
CA PHE A 107 15.55 2.06 14.51
C PHE A 107 14.68 1.28 15.53
N PRO A 108 13.69 1.90 16.19
CA PRO A 108 12.87 1.22 17.19
C PRO A 108 12.13 0.01 16.61
N ALA A 109 12.24 -1.15 17.27
CA ALA A 109 11.72 -2.42 16.74
C ALA A 109 10.20 -2.39 16.49
N LEU A 110 9.42 -1.81 17.41
CA LEU A 110 7.97 -1.68 17.23
C LEU A 110 7.64 -0.79 16.02
N LEU A 111 8.31 0.35 15.90
CA LEU A 111 8.12 1.26 14.76
C LEU A 111 8.49 0.57 13.45
N ASN A 112 9.52 -0.28 13.48
CA ASN A 112 9.92 -1.09 12.34
C ASN A 112 8.79 -2.00 11.84
N HIS A 113 8.15 -2.75 12.74
CA HIS A 113 7.03 -3.61 12.36
C HIS A 113 5.78 -2.82 11.95
N ILE A 114 5.48 -1.70 12.62
CA ILE A 114 4.37 -0.82 12.24
C ILE A 114 4.51 -0.34 10.79
N GLN A 115 5.73 -0.13 10.31
CA GLN A 115 5.98 0.43 8.98
C GLN A 115 6.21 -0.62 7.89
N HIS A 116 6.78 -1.77 8.25
CA HIS A 116 7.24 -2.75 7.27
C HIS A 116 6.54 -4.11 7.37
N THR A 117 5.61 -4.31 8.31
CA THR A 117 4.83 -5.55 8.42
C THR A 117 3.34 -5.26 8.53
N LEU A 118 2.97 -4.35 9.43
CA LEU A 118 1.58 -4.06 9.74
C LEU A 118 0.76 -3.58 8.53
N PRO A 119 1.29 -2.79 7.56
CA PRO A 119 0.51 -2.42 6.37
C PRO A 119 -0.01 -3.62 5.60
N MET A 120 0.82 -4.65 5.43
CA MET A 120 0.43 -5.88 4.74
C MET A 120 -0.61 -6.66 5.56
N VAL A 121 -0.46 -6.72 6.88
CA VAL A 121 -1.43 -7.38 7.78
C VAL A 121 -2.79 -6.67 7.74
N VAL A 122 -2.80 -5.35 7.86
CA VAL A 122 -4.03 -4.52 7.80
C VAL A 122 -4.76 -4.76 6.48
N LEU A 123 -4.06 -4.69 5.35
CA LEU A 123 -4.67 -4.88 4.04
C LEU A 123 -5.10 -6.34 3.79
N ALA A 124 -4.39 -7.32 4.32
CA ALA A 124 -4.81 -8.72 4.25
C ALA A 124 -6.09 -8.97 5.07
N LEU A 125 -6.17 -8.42 6.28
CA LEU A 125 -7.39 -8.50 7.11
C LEU A 125 -8.55 -7.77 6.44
N GLU A 126 -8.30 -6.59 5.89
CA GLU A 126 -9.29 -5.85 5.10
C GLU A 126 -9.80 -6.73 3.96
N PHE A 127 -8.91 -7.26 3.13
CA PHE A 127 -9.27 -8.10 1.98
C PHE A 127 -10.08 -9.34 2.36
N LEU A 128 -9.62 -10.08 3.38
CA LEU A 128 -10.17 -11.40 3.71
C LEU A 128 -11.47 -11.32 4.51
N ALA A 129 -11.60 -10.33 5.39
CA ALA A 129 -12.67 -10.27 6.38
C ALA A 129 -13.65 -9.10 6.18
N LEU A 130 -13.19 -7.93 5.71
CA LEU A 130 -13.99 -6.69 5.77
C LEU A 130 -14.42 -6.17 4.40
N HIS A 131 -13.64 -6.46 3.35
CA HIS A 131 -13.87 -6.07 1.95
C HIS A 131 -14.99 -6.87 1.26
N ARG A 132 -15.75 -7.68 2.02
CA ARG A 132 -16.88 -8.46 1.50
C ARG A 132 -18.12 -7.58 1.33
N ARG A 133 -18.35 -7.14 0.09
CA ARG A 133 -19.59 -6.46 -0.30
C ARG A 133 -20.61 -7.48 -0.82
N PRO A 134 -21.90 -7.39 -0.43
CA PRO A 134 -22.96 -8.24 -0.99
C PRO A 134 -23.08 -8.04 -2.50
N ARG A 135 -23.39 -9.08 -3.28
CA ARG A 135 -23.54 -8.98 -4.74
C ARG A 135 -24.51 -7.89 -5.20
N ALA A 136 -25.59 -7.67 -4.46
CA ALA A 136 -26.57 -6.62 -4.76
C ALA A 136 -25.94 -5.21 -4.79
N PHE A 137 -24.87 -4.99 -4.04
CA PHE A 137 -24.10 -3.75 -4.04
C PHE A 137 -23.48 -3.46 -5.42
N PHE A 138 -22.89 -4.48 -6.06
CA PHE A 138 -22.24 -4.32 -7.37
C PHE A 138 -23.23 -4.13 -8.52
N ARG A 139 -24.53 -4.36 -8.30
CA ARG A 139 -25.58 -4.09 -9.28
C ARG A 139 -25.83 -2.58 -9.46
N HIS A 140 -25.62 -1.80 -8.39
CA HIS A 140 -25.78 -0.34 -8.40
C HIS A 140 -24.44 0.41 -8.43
N HIS A 141 -23.33 -0.30 -8.18
CA HIS A 141 -21.98 0.23 -8.18
C HIS A 141 -21.06 -0.66 -9.02
N PRO A 142 -20.91 -0.37 -10.33
CA PRO A 142 -20.08 -1.20 -11.19
C PRO A 142 -18.62 -1.19 -10.71
N PRO A 143 -17.92 -2.33 -10.83
CA PRO A 143 -16.53 -2.42 -10.40
C PRO A 143 -15.63 -1.49 -11.22
N VAL A 144 -14.51 -1.09 -10.63
CA VAL A 144 -13.46 -0.33 -11.32
C VAL A 144 -12.98 -1.10 -12.56
N SER A 145 -12.93 -0.42 -13.70
CA SER A 145 -12.46 -1.02 -14.95
C SER A 145 -10.99 -1.43 -14.84
N LEU A 146 -10.60 -2.50 -15.56
CA LEU A 146 -9.21 -2.96 -15.57
C LEU A 146 -8.26 -1.83 -15.99
N LEU A 147 -8.62 -1.09 -17.03
CA LEU A 147 -7.81 0.01 -17.53
C LEU A 147 -7.60 1.08 -16.45
N LEU A 148 -8.65 1.51 -15.75
CA LEU A 148 -8.53 2.55 -14.72
C LEU A 148 -7.68 2.07 -13.53
N GLU A 149 -7.89 0.83 -13.08
CA GLU A 149 -7.07 0.25 -12.00
C GLU A 149 -5.60 0.18 -12.40
N LEU A 150 -5.28 -0.33 -13.59
CA LEU A 150 -3.92 -0.40 -14.09
C LEU A 150 -3.31 0.98 -14.30
N SER A 151 -4.07 1.96 -14.81
CA SER A 151 -3.60 3.34 -14.97
C SER A 151 -3.19 3.96 -13.64
N VAL A 152 -3.99 3.77 -12.58
CA VAL A 152 -3.66 4.29 -11.25
C VAL A 152 -2.47 3.55 -10.65
N LEU A 153 -2.46 2.21 -10.75
CA LEU A 153 -1.42 1.39 -10.14
C LEU A 153 -0.07 1.61 -10.82
N VAL A 154 0.00 1.38 -12.13
CA VAL A 154 1.22 1.56 -12.93
C VAL A 154 1.63 3.02 -12.96
N GLY A 155 0.66 3.95 -13.10
CA GLY A 155 0.94 5.39 -13.04
C GLY A 155 1.53 5.82 -11.71
N GLY A 156 1.05 5.28 -10.59
CA GLY A 156 1.61 5.53 -9.26
C GLY A 156 3.04 5.01 -9.10
N VAL A 157 3.32 3.81 -9.60
CA VAL A 157 4.68 3.22 -9.61
C VAL A 157 5.63 4.06 -10.47
N ILE A 158 5.19 4.41 -11.67
CA ILE A 158 5.93 5.27 -12.59
C ILE A 158 6.22 6.62 -11.93
N ALA A 159 5.23 7.27 -11.32
CA ALA A 159 5.41 8.55 -10.64
C ALA A 159 6.47 8.46 -9.52
N TYR A 160 6.41 7.41 -8.70
CA TYR A 160 7.42 7.16 -7.66
C TYR A 160 8.82 7.02 -8.25
N LEU A 161 8.98 6.19 -9.29
CA LEU A 161 10.27 5.94 -9.94
C LEU A 161 10.82 7.22 -10.61
N HIS A 162 9.95 8.01 -11.24
CA HIS A 162 10.32 9.29 -11.84
C HIS A 162 10.85 10.26 -10.79
N LEU A 163 10.17 10.40 -9.65
CA LEU A 163 10.63 11.27 -8.56
C LEU A 163 11.93 10.79 -7.94
N THR A 164 12.12 9.47 -7.82
CA THR A 164 13.38 8.86 -7.36
C THR A 164 14.54 9.17 -8.30
N ALA A 165 14.33 9.00 -9.61
CA ALA A 165 15.33 9.32 -10.64
C ALA A 165 15.65 10.82 -10.68
N ALA A 166 14.62 11.67 -10.56
CA ALA A 166 14.78 13.12 -10.51
C ALA A 166 15.59 13.58 -9.28
N LEU A 167 15.38 12.96 -8.12
CA LEU A 167 16.19 13.23 -6.94
C LEU A 167 17.66 12.88 -7.17
N TYR A 168 17.93 11.71 -7.75
CA TYR A 168 19.30 11.29 -8.07
C TYR A 168 19.94 12.25 -9.06
N ALA A 169 19.25 12.62 -10.14
CA ALA A 169 19.75 13.57 -11.13
C ALA A 169 20.10 14.94 -10.52
N LYS A 170 19.35 15.38 -9.50
CA LYS A 170 19.58 16.66 -8.82
C LYS A 170 20.68 16.60 -7.75
N SER A 171 20.78 15.49 -7.01
CA SER A 171 21.59 15.41 -5.79
C SER A 171 22.82 14.50 -5.90
N GLY A 172 22.91 13.69 -6.96
CA GLY A 172 23.90 12.63 -7.12
C GLY A 172 23.75 11.48 -6.12
N ARG A 173 22.65 11.44 -5.35
CA ARG A 173 22.42 10.46 -4.29
C ARG A 173 21.06 9.81 -4.45
N TRP A 174 21.05 8.48 -4.32
CA TRP A 174 19.81 7.73 -4.27
C TRP A 174 19.13 7.89 -2.91
N PRO A 175 17.80 7.76 -2.81
CA PRO A 175 17.10 7.79 -1.52
C PRO A 175 17.50 6.62 -0.60
N TYR A 176 18.09 5.58 -1.16
CA TYR A 176 18.39 4.31 -0.48
C TYR A 176 19.86 3.93 -0.56
N PRO A 177 20.48 3.49 0.56
CA PRO A 177 21.85 3.00 0.57
C PRO A 177 22.07 1.80 -0.36
N PHE A 178 21.12 0.85 -0.43
CA PHE A 178 21.23 -0.30 -1.33
C PHE A 178 21.29 0.08 -2.82
N MET A 179 20.84 1.29 -3.17
CA MET A 179 20.91 1.80 -4.54
C MET A 179 22.23 2.51 -4.85
N SER A 180 23.14 2.68 -3.89
CA SER A 180 24.37 3.47 -4.04
C SER A 180 25.25 3.08 -5.23
N GLY A 181 25.20 1.83 -5.69
CA GLY A 181 25.90 1.33 -6.89
C GLY A 181 25.06 1.26 -8.16
N PHE A 182 23.82 1.79 -8.16
CA PHE A 182 22.94 1.65 -9.32
C PHE A 182 23.46 2.44 -10.52
N THR A 183 23.70 1.74 -11.63
CA THR A 183 23.77 2.31 -12.97
C THR A 183 22.37 2.55 -13.52
N PHE A 184 22.26 3.31 -14.62
CA PHE A 184 20.98 3.48 -15.32
C PHE A 184 20.33 2.14 -15.69
N SER A 185 21.12 1.17 -16.17
CA SER A 185 20.63 -0.17 -16.53
C SER A 185 20.07 -0.93 -15.32
N THR A 186 20.75 -0.87 -14.17
CA THR A 186 20.24 -1.51 -12.94
C THR A 186 18.98 -0.82 -12.42
N PHE A 187 18.90 0.51 -12.52
CA PHE A 187 17.68 1.25 -12.17
C PHE A 187 16.52 0.89 -13.10
N LEU A 188 16.78 0.73 -14.41
CA LEU A 188 15.77 0.30 -15.37
C LEU A 188 15.28 -1.12 -15.06
N GLY A 189 16.19 -2.04 -14.74
CA GLY A 189 15.82 -3.40 -14.30
C GLY A 189 14.95 -3.38 -13.04
N PHE A 190 15.33 -2.57 -12.05
CA PHE A 190 14.52 -2.35 -10.84
C PHE A 190 13.13 -1.79 -11.15
N ALA A 191 13.04 -0.79 -12.03
CA ALA A 191 11.78 -0.21 -12.49
C ALA A 191 10.89 -1.24 -13.19
N THR A 192 11.46 -2.08 -14.06
CA THR A 192 10.74 -3.16 -14.72
C THR A 192 10.17 -4.16 -13.71
N ILE A 193 10.97 -4.59 -12.72
CA ILE A 193 10.50 -5.49 -11.66
C ILE A 193 9.36 -4.86 -10.87
N ALA A 194 9.46 -3.57 -10.51
CA ALA A 194 8.40 -2.86 -9.79
C ALA A 194 7.10 -2.80 -10.60
N VAL A 195 7.17 -2.54 -11.91
CA VAL A 195 5.98 -2.53 -12.79
C VAL A 195 5.38 -3.93 -12.91
N VAL A 196 6.21 -4.97 -13.11
CA VAL A 196 5.73 -6.36 -13.18
C VAL A 196 5.04 -6.77 -11.88
N ALA A 197 5.60 -6.41 -10.72
CA ALA A 197 4.98 -6.67 -9.43
C ALA A 197 3.64 -5.94 -9.29
N ALA A 198 3.52 -4.73 -9.81
CA ALA A 198 2.25 -4.00 -9.85
C ALA A 198 1.20 -4.76 -10.67
N LEU A 199 1.55 -5.20 -11.88
CA LEU A 199 0.67 -6.01 -12.72
C LEU A 199 0.24 -7.32 -12.03
N LEU A 200 1.18 -7.99 -11.36
CA LEU A 200 0.90 -9.20 -10.60
C LEU A 200 -0.09 -8.94 -9.46
N VAL A 201 0.11 -7.88 -8.68
CA VAL A 201 -0.81 -7.50 -7.59
C VAL A 201 -2.21 -7.22 -8.13
N SER A 202 -2.35 -6.46 -9.22
CA SER A 202 -3.66 -6.21 -9.86
C SER A 202 -4.31 -7.52 -10.31
N HIS A 203 -3.55 -8.40 -10.96
CA HIS A 203 -4.05 -9.70 -11.39
C HIS A 203 -4.54 -10.53 -10.21
N LEU A 204 -3.75 -10.67 -9.14
CA LEU A 204 -4.10 -11.44 -7.96
C LEU A 204 -5.33 -10.88 -7.24
N LEU A 205 -5.41 -9.56 -7.06
CA LEU A 205 -6.57 -8.92 -6.44
C LEU A 205 -7.84 -9.16 -7.25
N ARG A 206 -7.78 -9.05 -8.58
CA ARG A 206 -8.93 -9.31 -9.46
C ARG A 206 -9.36 -10.76 -9.45
N SER A 207 -8.41 -11.69 -9.60
CA SER A 207 -8.67 -13.13 -9.56
C SER A 207 -9.32 -13.51 -8.22
N ALA A 208 -8.78 -13.04 -7.10
CA ALA A 208 -9.34 -13.30 -5.79
C ALA A 208 -10.73 -12.67 -5.59
N ARG A 209 -10.98 -11.45 -6.09
CA ARG A 209 -12.32 -10.85 -6.06
C ARG A 209 -13.35 -11.66 -6.85
N LEU A 210 -12.98 -12.22 -8.00
CA LEU A 210 -13.84 -13.11 -8.78
C LEU A 210 -14.25 -14.35 -7.96
N HIS A 211 -13.29 -14.98 -7.29
CA HIS A 211 -13.57 -16.16 -6.46
C HIS A 211 -14.35 -15.83 -5.18
N LEU A 212 -14.04 -14.73 -4.50
CA LEU A 212 -14.63 -14.38 -3.20
C LEU A 212 -16.00 -13.70 -3.29
N HIS A 213 -16.25 -12.90 -4.34
CA HIS A 213 -17.49 -12.12 -4.47
C HIS A 213 -18.44 -12.65 -5.55
N TYR A 214 -17.94 -13.44 -6.52
CA TYR A 214 -18.72 -13.91 -7.66
C TYR A 214 -18.91 -15.45 -7.72
N ALA A 215 -18.42 -16.25 -6.76
CA ALA A 215 -18.71 -17.70 -6.72
C ALA A 215 -20.19 -18.01 -6.36
N PRO A 216 -20.95 -18.79 -7.16
CA PRO A 216 -22.38 -19.06 -6.92
C PRO A 216 -22.60 -19.63 -5.52
N PRO A 217 -23.74 -19.34 -4.84
CA PRO A 217 -24.01 -19.94 -3.55
C PRO A 217 -23.92 -21.47 -3.69
N ARG A 218 -23.21 -22.13 -2.79
CA ARG A 218 -23.27 -23.60 -2.71
C ARG A 218 -24.75 -23.95 -2.55
N LYS A 219 -25.26 -24.81 -3.45
CA LYS A 219 -26.59 -25.38 -3.26
C LYS A 219 -26.56 -26.09 -1.91
N PRO A 220 -27.56 -25.88 -1.03
CA PRO A 220 -27.69 -26.73 0.14
C PRO A 220 -27.82 -28.17 -0.35
N GLU A 221 -26.97 -29.05 0.19
CA GLU A 221 -27.13 -30.51 0.08
C GLU A 221 -28.31 -30.96 0.93
#